data_AF-A0A7Y2JBE9-F1
#
_entry.id   AF-A0A7Y2JBE9-F1
#
_cell.length_a   1.000
_cell.length_b   1.000
_cell.length_c   1.000
_cell.angle_alpha   90.00
_cell.angle_beta   90.00
_cell.angle_gamma   90.00
#
_symmetry.space_group_name_H-M   'P 1'
#
loop_
_entity.id
_entity.type
_entity.pdbx_description
1 polymer ?
#
loop_
_entity_poly.entity_id
_entity_poly.type
_entity_poly.pdbx_seq_one_letter_code
_entity_poly.pdbx_strand_id
1 'polypeptide(L)' 'MAEGARIDHSVILELIPAGTKVLDLGCGDGSLLVKLVRQKAVTGRGIEISEEGVRSCIAKGLTVMQGDIDK' A
#
# COMPACT_ATOMS: atom_id res chain seq x y z
N MET A 1 13.55 16.63 -1.72
CA MET A 1 13.50 16.62 -0.25
C MET A 1 12.17 16.01 0.15
N ALA A 2 12.17 14.77 0.67
CA ALA A 2 11.02 14.12 1.31
C ALA A 2 11.54 12.95 2.16
N GLU A 3 12.15 13.28 3.29
CA GLU A 3 12.88 12.35 4.17
C GLU A 3 12.13 12.14 5.51
N GLY A 4 10.80 12.13 5.45
CA GLY A 4 9.91 11.79 6.56
C GLY A 4 9.07 10.51 6.34
N ALA A 5 8.83 10.13 5.09
CA ALA A 5 7.89 9.08 4.67
C ALA A 5 8.43 7.63 4.76
N ARG A 6 9.41 7.35 5.64
CA ARG A 6 10.00 6.00 5.73
C ARG A 6 9.98 5.39 7.12
N ILE A 7 9.88 6.18 8.18
CA ILE A 7 9.85 5.67 9.56
C ILE A 7 8.47 5.08 9.87
N ASP A 8 7.42 5.75 9.43
CA ASP A 8 6.03 5.31 9.48
C ASP A 8 5.81 3.91 8.89
N HIS A 9 6.39 3.59 7.73
CA HIS A 9 6.25 2.27 7.12
C HIS A 9 6.81 1.15 8.00
N SER A 10 7.92 1.41 8.70
CA SER A 10 8.54 0.42 9.59
C SER A 10 7.66 0.13 10.80
N VAL A 11 7.08 1.18 11.40
CA VAL A 11 6.15 1.02 12.52
C VAL A 11 4.91 0.23 12.08
N ILE A 12 4.33 0.56 10.93
CA ILE A 12 3.17 -0.17 10.40
C ILE A 12 3.52 -1.64 10.14
N LEU A 13 4.69 -1.94 9.58
CA LEU A 13 5.15 -3.31 9.38
C LEU A 13 5.24 -4.11 10.69
N GLU A 14 5.63 -3.48 11.80
CA GLU A 14 5.68 -4.11 13.11
C GLU A 14 4.29 -4.37 13.69
N LEU A 15 3.35 -3.43 13.47
CA LEU A 15 1.99 -3.53 13.98
C LEU A 15 1.12 -4.57 13.26
N ILE A 16 1.38 -4.82 11.97
CA ILE A 16 0.56 -5.73 11.16
C ILE A 16 1.07 -7.17 11.30
N PRO A 17 0.23 -8.12 11.77
CA PRO A 17 0.62 -9.53 11.83
C PRO A 17 0.80 -10.13 10.43
N ALA A 18 1.71 -11.09 10.33
CA ALA A 18 1.97 -11.79 9.07
C ALA A 18 0.75 -12.62 8.61
N GLY A 19 0.59 -12.78 7.30
CA GLY A 19 -0.47 -13.58 6.68
C GLY A 19 -1.88 -12.98 6.76
N THR A 20 -2.01 -11.75 7.28
CA THR A 20 -3.31 -11.09 7.43
C THR A 20 -3.83 -10.52 6.11
N LYS A 21 -5.10 -10.10 6.11
CA LYS A 21 -5.70 -9.37 4.99
C LYS A 21 -5.61 -7.87 5.28
N VAL A 22 -5.16 -7.10 4.30
CA VAL A 22 -4.98 -5.64 4.43
C VAL A 22 -5.72 -4.93 3.31
N LEU A 23 -6.45 -3.88 3.66
CA LEU A 23 -7.00 -2.88 2.75
C LEU A 23 -6.26 -1.57 3.00
N ASP A 24 -5.63 -1.03 1.96
CA ASP A 24 -4.86 0.21 1.99
C ASP A 24 -5.64 1.31 1.26
N LEU A 25 -6.13 2.30 2.00
CA LEU A 25 -6.96 3.39 1.51
C LEU A 25 -6.09 4.62 1.26
N GLY A 26 -5.99 5.05 0.01
CA GLY A 26 -5.05 6.10 -0.39
C GLY A 26 -3.63 5.54 -0.48
N CYS A 27 -3.49 4.39 -1.15
CA CYS A 27 -2.24 3.63 -1.16
C CYS A 27 -1.11 4.33 -1.95
N GLY A 28 -1.40 5.42 -2.66
CA GLY A 28 -0.42 6.24 -3.38
C GLY A 28 0.32 5.42 -4.43
N ASP A 29 1.64 5.35 -4.31
CA ASP A 29 2.48 4.54 -5.21
C ASP A 29 2.59 3.07 -4.78
N GLY A 30 1.95 2.67 -3.67
CA GLY A 30 1.96 1.30 -3.15
C GLY A 30 3.22 0.89 -2.40
N SER A 31 4.09 1.85 -2.02
CA SER A 31 5.36 1.56 -1.33
C SER A 31 5.20 0.90 0.05
N LEU A 32 4.09 1.14 0.76
CA LEU A 32 3.79 0.44 2.00
C LEU A 32 3.22 -0.96 1.71
N LEU A 33 2.17 -1.02 0.88
CA LEU A 33 1.48 -2.27 0.55
C LEU A 33 2.43 -3.33 -0.02
N VAL A 34 3.38 -2.94 -0.89
CA VAL A 34 4.39 -3.87 -1.42
C VAL A 34 5.31 -4.45 -0.34
N LYS A 35 5.66 -3.66 0.68
CA LYS A 35 6.47 -4.16 1.81
C LYS A 35 5.66 -5.14 2.65
N LEU A 36 4.40 -4.84 2.94
CA LEU A 36 3.52 -5.73 3.68
C LEU A 36 3.35 -7.07 2.93
N VAL A 37 3.11 -7.03 1.61
CA VAL A 37 2.97 -8.25 0.81
C VAL A 37 4.26 -9.06 0.81
N ARG A 38 5.41 -8.42 0.57
CA ARG A 38 6.70 -9.12 0.44
C ARG A 38 7.29 -9.60 1.76
N GLN A 39 7.15 -8.83 2.84
CA GLN A 39 7.82 -9.10 4.11
C GLN A 39 6.90 -9.79 5.13
N LYS A 40 5.59 -9.54 5.05
CA LYS A 40 4.61 -10.05 6.00
C LYS A 40 3.64 -11.04 5.36
N ALA A 41 3.81 -11.37 4.07
CA ALA A 41 2.95 -12.30 3.33
C ALA A 41 1.46 -11.96 3.45
N VAL A 42 1.12 -10.67 3.56
CA VAL A 42 -0.29 -10.25 3.65
C VAL A 42 -0.98 -10.43 2.31
N THR A 43 -2.28 -10.68 2.36
CA THR A 43 -3.16 -10.51 1.19
C THR A 43 -3.64 -9.07 1.16
N GLY A 44 -2.92 -8.23 0.42
CA GLY A 44 -3.14 -6.78 0.36
C GLY A 44 -3.94 -6.34 -0.87
N ARG A 45 -4.83 -5.36 -0.69
CA ARG A 45 -5.49 -4.61 -1.77
C ARG A 45 -5.42 -3.10 -1.49
N GLY A 46 -5.33 -2.30 -2.53
CA GLY A 46 -5.32 -0.84 -2.41
C GLY A 46 -6.48 -0.16 -3.13
N ILE A 47 -6.83 1.03 -2.66
CA ILE A 47 -7.66 2.02 -3.37
C ILE A 47 -6.84 3.29 -3.53
N GLU A 48 -6.83 3.84 -4.75
CA GLU A 48 -6.11 5.08 -5.07
C GLU A 48 -6.93 5.93 -6.03
N ILE A 49 -6.96 7.24 -5.83
CA ILE A 49 -7.75 8.15 -6.66
C ILE A 49 -7.02 8.51 -7.97
N SER A 50 -5.70 8.60 -7.91
CA SER A 50 -4.85 9.00 -9.04
C SER A 50 -4.53 7.84 -9.99
N GLU A 51 -4.69 8.07 -11.30
CA GLU A 51 -4.31 7.07 -12.32
C GLU A 51 -2.82 6.71 -12.27
N GLU A 52 -1.97 7.70 -11.97
CA GLU A 52 -0.52 7.49 -11.86
C GLU A 52 -0.18 6.57 -10.68
N GLY A 53 -0.79 6.78 -9.52
CA GLY A 53 -0.59 5.92 -8.35
C GLY A 53 -1.07 4.49 -8.60
N VAL A 54 -2.25 4.34 -9.22
CA VAL A 54 -2.78 3.02 -9.64
C VAL A 54 -1.80 2.31 -10.59
N ARG A 55 -1.28 3.01 -11.61
CA ARG A 55 -0.29 2.44 -12.54
C ARG A 55 1.00 2.03 -11.84
N SER A 56 1.50 2.84 -10.91
CA SER A 56 2.69 2.53 -10.10
C SER A 56 2.47 1.26 -9.25
N CYS A 57 1.30 1.14 -8.63
CA CYS A 57 0.91 -0.04 -7.87
C CYS A 57 0.85 -1.30 -8.74
N ILE A 58 0.21 -1.23 -9.90
CA ILE A 58 0.11 -2.35 -10.86
C ILE A 58 1.50 -2.78 -11.33
N ALA A 59 2.39 -1.83 -11.65
CA ALA A 59 3.77 -2.13 -12.05
C ALA A 59 4.57 -2.85 -10.95
N LYS A 60 4.21 -2.65 -9.68
CA LYS A 60 4.78 -3.36 -8.51
C LYS A 60 4.12 -4.72 -8.25
N GLY A 61 3.12 -5.13 -9.04
CA GLY A 61 2.39 -6.39 -8.91
C GLY A 61 1.28 -6.37 -7.86
N LEU A 62 0.82 -5.17 -7.46
CA LEU A 62 -0.23 -5.01 -6.46
C LEU A 62 -1.62 -5.07 -7.08
N THR A 63 -2.60 -5.54 -6.30
CA THR A 63 -4.01 -5.44 -6.65
C THR A 63 -4.57 -4.12 -6.13
N VAL A 64 -4.81 -3.17 -7.03
CA VAL A 64 -5.33 -1.84 -6.69
C VAL A 64 -6.49 -1.47 -7.60
N MET A 65 -7.49 -0.80 -7.03
CA MET A 65 -8.63 -0.23 -7.73
C MET A 65 -8.51 1.30 -7.76
N GLN A 66 -8.89 1.91 -8.87
CA GLN A 66 -9.06 3.35 -8.92
C GLN A 66 -10.40 3.73 -8.26
N GLY A 67 -10.37 4.61 -7.27
CA GLY A 67 -11.58 5.00 -6.54
C GLY A 67 -11.38 6.20 -5.64
N ASP A 68 -12.47 6.93 -5.44
CA ASP A 68 -12.61 7.93 -4.39
C ASP A 68 -13.08 7.20 -3.12
N ILE A 69 -12.42 7.41 -1.98
CA ILE A 69 -12.69 6.67 -0.73
C ILE A 69 -13.80 7.35 0.08
N ASP A 70 -14.05 8.63 -0.20
CA ASP A 70 -15.09 9.41 0.46
C ASP A 70 -16.47 9.26 -0.23
N LYS A 71 -16.55 8.48 -1.31
CA LYS A 71 -17.79 8.22 -2.07
C LYS A 71 -18.05 6.72 -2.23
#